data_AF-W3V9A0-F1
#
_entry.id   AF-W3V9A0-F1
#
_cell.length_a   1.000
_cell.length_b   1.000
_cell.length_c   1.000
_cell.angle_alpha   90.00
_cell.angle_beta   90.00
_cell.angle_gamma   90.00
#
_symmetry.space_group_name_H-M   'P 1'
#
loop_
_entity.id
_entity.type
_entity.pdbx_description
1 polymer ?
#
loop_
_entity_poly.entity_id
_entity_poly.type
_entity_poly.pdbx_seq_one_letter_code
_entity_poly.pdbx_strand_id
1 'polypeptide(L)'
;MVDNEVYVNGSKNFSESSAVVLRHIFHLSLLTASLDKSYMRMPRFLMLDGIDDGGMEKERSHNLQKIIIEEAENYTHDFQLIYATSEINPEYDNTNLIVGRYFNPEDRSLNVNYTGIDKDLLG
;
A
#
# COMPACT_ATOMS: atom_id res chain seq x y z
N MET A 1 17.71 -10.38 -27.45
CA MET A 1 16.84 -9.86 -26.39
C MET A 1 17.62 -8.76 -25.69
N VAL A 2 17.04 -7.57 -25.55
CA VAL A 2 17.61 -6.55 -24.68
C VAL A 2 17.06 -6.87 -23.30
N ASP A 3 17.91 -7.34 -22.39
CA ASP A 3 17.50 -7.49 -21.00
C ASP A 3 17.45 -6.10 -20.37
N ASN A 4 16.30 -5.75 -19.82
CA ASN A 4 16.15 -4.53 -19.03
C ASN A 4 16.64 -4.85 -17.62
N GLU A 5 17.90 -4.53 -17.33
CA GLU A 5 18.52 -4.76 -16.03
C GLU A 5 18.47 -3.48 -15.17
N VAL A 6 18.07 -3.64 -13.89
CA VAL A 6 18.09 -2.57 -12.89
C VAL A 6 19.21 -2.86 -11.90
N TYR A 7 20.06 -1.86 -11.64
CA TYR A 7 21.16 -1.95 -10.69
C TYR A 7 20.94 -0.97 -9.54
N VAL A 8 21.14 -1.42 -8.30
CA VAL A 8 21.23 -0.55 -7.13
C VAL A 8 22.59 -0.79 -6.50
N ASN A 9 23.38 0.27 -6.36
CA ASN A 9 24.74 0.21 -5.82
C ASN A 9 25.64 -0.85 -6.49
N GLY A 10 25.46 -1.07 -7.80
CA GLY A 10 26.24 -2.05 -8.58
C GLY A 10 25.81 -3.52 -8.41
N SER A 11 24.79 -3.81 -7.59
CA SER A 11 24.21 -5.15 -7.48
C SER A 11 22.95 -5.29 -8.32
N LYS A 12 22.78 -6.47 -8.91
CA LYS A 12 21.56 -6.92 -9.60
C LYS A 12 20.77 -7.99 -8.83
N ASN A 13 21.35 -8.51 -7.76
CA ASN A 13 20.72 -9.51 -6.90
C ASN A 13 20.00 -8.77 -5.77
N PHE A 14 18.67 -8.76 -5.83
CA PHE A 14 17.82 -8.13 -4.83
C PHE A 14 17.19 -9.19 -3.93
N SER A 15 17.04 -8.88 -2.64
CA SER A 15 16.12 -9.66 -1.79
C SER A 15 14.71 -9.52 -2.34
N GLU A 16 13.84 -10.50 -2.02
CA GLU A 16 12.43 -10.44 -2.40
C GLU A 16 11.76 -9.15 -1.91
N SER A 17 11.97 -8.78 -0.64
CA SER A 17 11.52 -7.52 -0.06
C SER A 17 12.04 -6.28 -0.82
N SER A 18 13.26 -6.30 -1.36
CA SER A 18 13.78 -5.17 -2.16
C SER A 18 13.17 -5.11 -3.55
N ALA A 19 12.87 -6.26 -4.16
CA ALA A 19 12.13 -6.32 -5.41
C ALA A 19 10.70 -5.78 -5.24
N VAL A 20 10.06 -6.06 -4.10
CA VAL A 20 8.76 -5.48 -3.73
C VAL A 20 8.85 -3.95 -3.64
N VAL A 21 9.83 -3.39 -2.90
CA VAL A 21 10.02 -1.93 -2.84
C VAL A 21 10.23 -1.34 -4.24
N LEU A 22 11.14 -1.92 -5.03
CA LEU A 22 11.46 -1.43 -6.36
C LEU A 22 10.24 -1.44 -7.29
N ARG A 23 9.44 -2.51 -7.25
CA ARG A 23 8.20 -2.63 -8.01
C ARG A 23 7.25 -1.48 -7.68
N HIS A 24 7.03 -1.18 -6.41
CA HIS A 24 6.09 -0.13 -6.01
C HIS A 24 6.61 1.27 -6.35
N ILE A 25 7.90 1.54 -6.11
CA ILE A 25 8.52 2.82 -6.49
C ILE A 25 8.44 3.04 -8.01
N PHE A 26 8.65 2.00 -8.81
CA PHE A 26 8.54 2.10 -10.27
C PHE A 26 7.13 2.53 -10.70
N HIS A 27 6.07 1.96 -10.11
CA HIS A 27 4.70 2.37 -10.41
C HIS A 27 4.38 3.79 -9.92
N LEU A 28 4.89 4.18 -8.74
CA LEU A 28 4.78 5.55 -8.24
C LEU A 28 5.46 6.54 -9.20
N SER A 29 6.67 6.24 -9.67
CA SER A 29 7.36 7.07 -10.67
C SER A 29 6.61 7.16 -11.99
N LEU A 30 5.92 6.10 -12.42
CA LEU A 30 5.06 6.16 -13.60
C LEU A 30 3.85 7.09 -13.39
N LEU A 31 3.26 7.10 -12.18
CA LEU A 31 2.22 8.05 -11.84
C LEU A 31 2.77 9.48 -11.84
N THR A 32 3.90 9.75 -11.17
CA THR A 32 4.59 11.06 -11.21
C THR A 32 4.81 11.51 -12.65
N ALA A 33 5.37 10.65 -13.50
CA ALA A 33 5.61 10.97 -14.91
C ALA A 33 4.31 11.27 -15.68
N SER A 34 3.21 10.57 -15.40
CA SER A 34 1.91 10.82 -16.02
C SER A 34 1.27 12.15 -15.60
N LEU A 35 1.62 12.64 -14.41
CA LEU A 35 1.18 13.94 -13.90
C LEU A 35 2.01 15.07 -14.53
N ASP A 36 3.33 14.87 -14.63
CA ASP A 36 4.26 15.86 -15.18
C ASP A 36 4.20 16.00 -16.70
N LYS A 37 4.00 14.89 -17.42
CA LYS A 37 4.07 14.85 -18.89
C LYS A 37 2.67 14.83 -19.46
N SER A 38 2.20 15.99 -19.92
CA SER A 38 0.86 16.16 -20.52
C SER A 38 0.58 15.25 -21.73
N TYR A 39 1.62 14.77 -22.42
CA TYR A 39 1.51 13.84 -23.54
C TYR A 39 1.42 12.36 -23.11
N MET A 40 1.70 12.05 -21.85
CA MET A 40 1.66 10.68 -21.33
C MET A 40 0.21 10.29 -21.06
N ARG A 41 -0.24 9.23 -21.74
CA ARG A 41 -1.64 8.76 -21.69
C ARG A 41 -1.88 7.70 -20.62
N MET A 42 -1.00 7.62 -19.62
CA MET A 42 -1.22 6.75 -18.47
C MET A 42 -2.29 7.35 -17.56
N PRO A 43 -3.17 6.53 -16.97
CA PRO A 43 -4.18 7.02 -16.05
C PRO A 43 -3.51 7.62 -14.80
N ARG A 44 -4.04 8.76 -14.33
CA ARG A 44 -3.67 9.39 -13.05
C ARG A 44 -4.36 8.69 -11.88
N PHE A 45 -4.37 7.38 -11.94
CA PHE A 45 -4.96 6.48 -10.95
C PHE A 45 -3.98 5.34 -10.72
N LEU A 46 -3.69 5.06 -9.44
CA LEU A 46 -2.78 4.00 -9.04
C LEU A 46 -3.37 3.22 -7.88
N MET A 47 -3.40 1.90 -8.01
CA MET A 47 -3.77 0.98 -6.93
C MET A 47 -2.58 0.07 -6.64
N LEU A 48 -2.11 0.09 -5.39
CA LEU A 48 -1.00 -0.73 -4.92
C LEU A 48 -1.51 -1.76 -3.92
N ASP A 49 -1.13 -3.01 -4.12
CA ASP A 49 -1.45 -4.11 -3.21
C ASP A 49 -0.18 -4.89 -2.88
N GLY A 50 -0.13 -5.45 -1.68
CA GLY A 50 1.03 -6.20 -1.21
C GLY A 50 2.29 -5.33 -1.05
N ILE A 51 2.16 -4.12 -0.50
CA ILE A 51 3.33 -3.23 -0.23
C ILE A 51 4.26 -3.79 0.86
N ASP A 52 3.73 -4.74 1.65
CA ASP A 52 4.35 -5.46 2.75
C ASP A 52 4.64 -6.95 2.42
N ASP A 53 4.50 -7.35 1.15
CA ASP A 53 4.80 -8.71 0.68
C ASP A 53 6.31 -9.05 0.72
N GLY A 54 6.62 -10.33 0.49
CA GLY A 54 7.98 -10.78 0.18
C GLY A 54 8.93 -10.75 1.38
N GLY A 55 8.39 -11.00 2.58
CA GLY A 55 9.13 -10.91 3.83
C GLY A 55 9.59 -9.49 4.14
N MET A 56 8.75 -8.49 3.83
CA MET A 56 9.05 -7.10 4.17
C MET A 56 9.05 -6.93 5.69
N GLU A 57 10.17 -6.45 6.22
CA GLU A 57 10.22 -5.99 7.61
C GLU A 57 9.30 -4.78 7.77
N LYS A 58 8.60 -4.71 8.91
CA LYS A 58 7.65 -3.63 9.25
C LYS A 58 8.22 -2.22 9.04
N GLU A 59 9.47 -1.99 9.43
CA GLU A 59 10.12 -0.69 9.25
C GLU A 59 10.25 -0.31 7.76
N ARG A 60 10.48 -1.30 6.89
CA ARG A 60 10.60 -1.07 5.44
C ARG A 60 9.24 -0.79 4.80
N SER A 61 8.18 -1.50 5.22
CA SER A 61 6.83 -1.21 4.73
C SER A 61 6.38 0.18 5.18
N HIS A 62 6.64 0.57 6.43
CA HIS A 62 6.35 1.92 6.92
C HIS A 62 7.11 3.01 6.16
N ASN A 63 8.40 2.76 5.87
CA ASN A 63 9.21 3.68 5.07
C ASN A 63 8.68 3.81 3.63
N LEU A 64 8.20 2.71 3.03
CA LEU A 64 7.57 2.75 1.71
C LEU A 64 6.27 3.56 1.74
N GLN A 65 5.42 3.41 2.76
CA GLN A 65 4.22 4.22 2.96
C GLN A 65 4.56 5.71 3.03
N LYS A 66 5.61 6.06 3.79
CA LYS A 66 6.08 7.43 3.91
C LYS A 66 6.52 8.02 2.56
N ILE A 67 7.33 7.29 1.81
CA ILE A 67 7.76 7.71 0.46
C ILE A 67 6.55 7.95 -0.46
N ILE A 68 5.55 7.05 -0.42
CA ILE A 68 4.34 7.19 -1.24
C ILE A 68 3.57 8.47 -0.88
N ILE A 69 3.38 8.74 0.42
CA ILE A 69 2.64 9.92 0.88
C ILE A 69 3.41 11.20 0.58
N GLU A 70 4.70 11.26 0.92
CA GLU A 70 5.54 12.44 0.67
C GLU A 70 5.58 12.78 -0.83
N GLU A 71 5.70 11.79 -1.71
CA GLU A 71 5.67 12.01 -3.15
C GLU A 71 4.28 12.52 -3.61
N ALA A 72 3.21 11.91 -3.10
CA ALA A 72 1.84 12.28 -3.46
C ALA A 72 1.46 13.70 -3.01
N GLU A 73 2.00 14.19 -1.88
CA GLU A 73 1.81 15.56 -1.40
C GLU A 73 2.40 16.62 -2.35
N ASN A 74 3.38 16.25 -3.18
CA ASN A 74 3.99 17.15 -4.16
C ASN A 74 3.22 17.27 -5.47
N TYR A 75 2.18 16.45 -5.68
CA TYR A 75 1.42 16.46 -6.93
C TYR A 75 0.46 17.64 -7.01
N THR A 76 0.48 18.33 -8.14
CA THR A 76 -0.32 19.55 -8.39
C THR A 76 -1.55 19.34 -9.27
N HIS A 77 -1.69 18.14 -9.83
CA HIS A 77 -2.78 17.77 -10.72
C HIS A 77 -3.64 16.70 -10.07
N ASP A 78 -4.94 16.64 -10.42
CA ASP A 78 -5.84 15.62 -9.88
C ASP A 78 -5.33 14.19 -10.17
N PHE A 79 -5.30 13.39 -9.11
CA PHE A 79 -4.91 11.99 -9.14
C PHE A 79 -5.66 11.22 -8.05
N GLN A 80 -5.61 9.89 -8.12
CA GLN A 80 -6.05 9.03 -7.02
C GLN A 80 -5.04 7.90 -6.84
N LEU A 81 -4.52 7.77 -5.62
CA LEU A 81 -3.63 6.69 -5.22
C LEU A 81 -4.28 5.95 -4.05
N ILE A 82 -4.44 4.64 -4.19
CA ILE A 82 -4.96 3.75 -3.15
C ILE A 82 -3.91 2.67 -2.91
N TYR A 83 -3.54 2.43 -1.66
CA TYR A 83 -2.72 1.29 -1.31
C TYR A 83 -3.33 0.48 -0.16
N ALA A 84 -3.17 -0.84 -0.21
CA ALA A 84 -3.54 -1.74 0.86
C ALA A 84 -2.30 -2.13 1.67
N THR A 85 -2.46 -2.25 2.99
CA THR A 85 -1.40 -2.73 3.88
C THR A 85 -2.00 -3.44 5.09
N SER A 86 -1.32 -4.47 5.59
CA SER A 86 -1.73 -5.15 6.83
C SER A 86 -1.38 -4.35 8.08
N GLU A 87 -0.38 -3.47 8.00
CA GLU A 87 0.10 -2.69 9.12
C GLU A 87 0.37 -1.25 8.69
N ILE A 88 -0.50 -0.34 9.14
CA ILE A 88 -0.36 1.09 8.86
C ILE A 88 0.81 1.67 9.63
N ASN A 89 1.58 2.56 9.00
CA ASN A 89 2.57 3.36 9.71
C ASN A 89 1.84 4.19 10.79
N PRO A 90 2.22 4.09 12.08
CA PRO A 90 1.58 4.80 13.18
C PRO A 90 1.46 6.32 13.00
N GLU A 91 2.33 6.92 12.18
CA GLU A 91 2.26 8.33 11.80
C GLU A 91 0.95 8.69 11.08
N TYR A 92 0.36 7.74 10.36
CA TYR A 92 -0.83 7.94 9.54
C TYR A 92 -2.12 7.37 10.14
N ASP A 93 -2.03 6.59 11.23
CA ASP A 93 -3.13 5.84 11.85
C ASP A 93 -4.34 6.71 12.28
N ASN A 94 -4.11 8.02 12.48
CA ASN A 94 -5.14 8.98 12.90
C ASN A 94 -5.41 10.08 11.87
N THR A 95 -5.08 9.81 10.60
CA THR A 95 -5.28 10.76 9.50
C THR A 95 -6.54 10.44 8.71
N ASN A 96 -6.95 11.37 7.84
CA ASN A 96 -8.03 11.16 6.87
C ASN A 96 -7.60 10.30 5.66
N LEU A 97 -6.37 9.76 5.66
CA LEU A 97 -5.85 8.90 4.59
C LEU A 97 -6.34 7.45 4.72
N ILE A 98 -6.85 7.06 5.89
CA ILE A 98 -7.32 5.69 6.13
C ILE A 98 -8.79 5.56 5.73
N VAL A 99 -9.08 4.50 4.99
CA VAL A 99 -10.44 4.09 4.65
C VAL A 99 -10.76 2.79 5.38
N GLY A 100 -11.72 2.85 6.30
CA GLY A 100 -12.15 1.70 7.10
C GLY A 100 -11.50 1.65 8.49
N ARG A 101 -12.01 0.75 9.34
CA ARG A 101 -11.43 0.51 10.67
C ARG A 101 -10.27 -0.47 10.59
N TYR A 102 -9.28 -0.32 11.46
CA TYR A 102 -8.25 -1.33 11.66
C TYR A 102 -8.87 -2.61 12.25
N PHE A 103 -8.50 -3.77 11.72
CA PHE A 103 -8.98 -5.07 12.21
C PHE A 103 -7.86 -5.80 12.94
N ASN A 104 -8.18 -6.40 14.07
CA ASN A 104 -7.24 -7.18 14.86
C ASN A 104 -7.90 -8.51 15.30
N PRO A 105 -7.15 -9.44 15.91
CA PRO A 105 -7.72 -10.73 16.31
C PRO A 105 -8.93 -10.65 17.24
N GLU A 106 -9.02 -9.59 18.06
CA GLU A 106 -10.12 -9.31 18.99
C GLU A 106 -11.29 -8.55 18.32
N ASP A 107 -11.02 -7.78 17.26
CA ASP A 107 -12.02 -7.05 16.47
C ASP A 107 -11.89 -7.37 14.98
N ARG A 108 -12.46 -8.52 14.58
CA ARG A 108 -12.35 -9.08 13.24
C ARG A 108 -13.24 -8.36 12.23
N SER A 109 -12.94 -8.55 10.94
CA SER A 109 -13.77 -8.03 9.85
C SER A 109 -15.16 -8.66 9.80
N LEU A 110 -15.28 -9.91 10.23
CA LEU A 110 -16.53 -10.64 10.31
C LEU A 110 -16.95 -10.79 11.78
N ASN A 111 -17.89 -9.96 12.23
CA ASN A 111 -18.49 -10.05 13.56
C ASN A 111 -19.84 -10.80 13.46
N VAL A 112 -19.79 -12.13 13.43
CA VAL A 112 -21.01 -12.95 13.48
C VAL A 112 -21.44 -13.10 14.93
N ASN A 113 -22.23 -12.16 15.43
CA ASN A 113 -23.02 -12.41 16.63
C ASN A 113 -24.11 -13.42 16.28
N TYR A 114 -23.88 -14.70 16.56
CA TYR A 114 -24.92 -15.72 16.51
C TYR A 114 -25.93 -15.43 17.63
N THR A 115 -26.98 -14.66 17.31
CA THR A 115 -28.15 -14.44 18.17
C THR A 115 -29.09 -15.63 18.01
N GLY A 116 -28.65 -16.79 18.51
CA GLY A 116 -29.41 -18.02 18.40
C GLY A 116 -29.52 -18.76 19.72
N ILE A 117 -29.96 -18.08 20.79
CA ILE A 117 -30.69 -18.70 21.91
C ILE A 117 -31.66 -17.64 22.46
N ASP A 118 -32.95 -17.74 22.12
CA ASP A 118 -34.02 -17.26 22.98
C ASP A 118 -33.84 -17.93 24.35
N LYS A 119 -33.50 -17.14 25.37
CA LYS A 119 -33.33 -17.60 26.75
C LYS A 119 -34.66 -17.99 27.43
N ASP A 120 -35.77 -17.98 26.70
CA ASP A 120 -37.12 -18.22 27.22
C ASP A 120 -37.59 -19.69 27.15
N LEU A 121 -36.69 -20.66 26.94
CA LEU A 121 -37.05 -22.10 26.87
C LEU A 121 -36.39 -23.00 27.92
N LEU A 122 -35.83 -22.44 28.99
CA LEU A 122 -35.50 -23.16 30.22
C LEU A 122 -35.95 -22.23 31.37
N GLY A 123 -37.14 -22.37 31.95
CA GLY A 123 -37.56 -23.56 32.67
C GLY A 123 -36.88 -23.56 34.02
#